data_AF-A0A660VBK2-F1
#
_entry.id   AF-A0A660VBK2-F1
#
_cell.length_a   1.000
_cell.length_b   1.000
_cell.length_c   1.000
_cell.angle_alpha   90.00
_cell.angle_beta   90.00
_cell.angle_gamma   90.00
#
_symmetry.space_group_name_H-M   'P 1'
#
loop_
_entity.id
_entity.type
_entity.pdbx_description
1 polymer ?
#
loop_
_entity_poly.entity_id
_entity_poly.type
_entity_poly.pdbx_seq_one_letter_code
_entity_poly.pdbx_strand_id
1 'polypeptide(L)'
;MFETLDKVMLAGLGAMSMTKEKAEQIFDEYVEKGKAQKEHRAGFVQDLMDHAEKAKTDLEKVVSEQVEKALGKQPLATKDDIKRLEAKLDQLLAK
;
A
#
# COMPACT_ATOMS: atom_id res chain seq x y z
N MET A 1 20.14 -10.61 1.76
CA MET A 1 18.73 -10.68 2.21
C MET A 1 18.26 -9.36 2.83
N PHE A 2 19.06 -8.70 3.68
CA PHE A 2 18.72 -7.36 4.21
C PHE A 2 18.75 -6.26 3.13
N GLU A 3 19.76 -6.23 2.25
CA GLU A 3 19.85 -5.21 1.18
C GLU A 3 18.64 -5.18 0.22
N THR A 4 18.05 -6.34 -0.08
CA THR A 4 16.86 -6.43 -0.94
C THR A 4 15.62 -5.88 -0.24
N LEU A 5 15.53 -6.04 1.08
CA LEU A 5 14.43 -5.49 1.88
C LEU A 5 14.54 -3.96 1.95
N ASP A 6 15.74 -3.44 2.16
CA ASP A 6 16.00 -1.99 2.19
C ASP A 6 15.64 -1.34 0.85
N LYS A 7 15.98 -1.98 -0.28
CA LYS A 7 15.60 -1.51 -1.62
C LYS A 7 14.10 -1.50 -1.84
N VAL A 8 13.40 -2.54 -1.39
CA VAL A 8 11.93 -2.61 -1.48
C VAL A 8 11.29 -1.53 -0.60
N MET A 9 11.81 -1.31 0.61
CA MET A 9 11.32 -0.27 1.51
C MET A 9 11.56 1.14 0.92
N LEU A 10 12.75 1.41 0.40
CA LEU A 10 13.08 2.68 -0.25
C LEU A 10 12.23 2.91 -1.51
N ALA A 11 11.99 1.86 -2.31
CA ALA A 11 11.10 1.93 -3.46
C ALA A 11 9.65 2.23 -3.05
N GLY A 12 9.17 1.60 -1.97
CA GLY A 12 7.85 1.87 -1.39
C GLY A 12 7.71 3.31 -0.88
N LEU A 13 8.71 3.82 -0.16
CA LEU A 13 8.77 5.22 0.28
C LEU A 13 8.84 6.20 -0.90
N GLY A 14 9.57 5.83 -1.95
CA GLY A 14 9.64 6.58 -3.21
C GLY A 14 8.28 6.66 -3.90
N ALA A 15 7.57 5.52 -4.00
CA ALA A 15 6.24 5.46 -4.59
C ALA A 15 5.20 6.25 -3.78
N MET A 16 5.19 6.12 -2.45
CA MET A 16 4.25 6.85 -1.58
C MET A 16 4.51 8.36 -1.55
N SER A 17 5.76 8.79 -1.76
CA SER A 17 6.12 10.21 -1.83
C SER A 17 6.17 10.77 -3.26
N MET A 18 5.72 9.99 -4.25
CA MET A 18 5.63 10.41 -5.64
C MET A 18 4.52 11.45 -5.77
N THR A 19 4.84 12.59 -6.38
CA THR A 19 3.87 13.63 -6.70
C THR A 19 3.99 13.98 -8.18
N LYS A 20 3.00 14.69 -8.71
CA LYS A 20 3.03 15.16 -10.08
C LYS A 20 4.26 16.01 -10.36
N GLU A 21 4.63 16.89 -9.43
CA GLU A 21 5.80 17.76 -9.55
C GLU A 21 7.10 16.95 -9.59
N LYS A 22 7.24 15.91 -8.77
CA LYS A 22 8.40 15.01 -8.82
C LYS A 22 8.44 14.20 -10.11
N ALA A 23 7.30 13.72 -10.60
CA ALA A 23 7.22 13.01 -11.87
C ALA A 23 7.65 13.92 -13.04
N GLU A 24 7.23 15.20 -13.02
CA GLU A 24 7.66 16.21 -13.99
C GLU A 24 9.17 16.48 -13.90
N GLN A 25 9.74 16.58 -12.69
CA GLN A 25 11.19 16.73 -12.50
C GLN A 25 11.98 15.54 -13.05
N ILE A 26 11.52 14.32 -12.79
CA ILE A 26 12.15 13.10 -13.32
C ILE A 26 12.11 13.12 -14.85
N PHE A 27 10.99 13.53 -15.44
CA PHE A 27 10.87 13.66 -16.88
C PHE A 27 11.84 14.70 -17.45
N ASP A 28 11.97 15.84 -16.79
CA ASP A 28 12.88 16.91 -17.23
C ASP A 28 14.33 16.48 -17.23
N GLU A 29 14.76 15.74 -16.20
CA GLU A 29 16.09 15.12 -16.21
C GLU A 29 16.28 14.15 -17.40
N TYR A 30 15.23 13.44 -17.78
CA TYR A 30 15.29 12.49 -18.90
C TYR A 30 15.40 13.22 -20.24
N VAL A 31 14.71 14.36 -20.39
CA VAL A 31 14.85 15.23 -21.57
C VAL A 31 16.25 15.84 -21.64
N GLU A 32 16.78 16.35 -20.53
CA GLU A 32 18.14 16.91 -20.46
C GLU A 32 19.20 15.87 -20.82
N LYS A 33 19.00 14.62 -20.40
CA LYS A 33 19.87 13.48 -20.74
C LYS A 33 19.68 12.97 -22.16
N GLY A 34 18.78 13.57 -22.96
CA GLY A 34 18.45 13.14 -24.32
C GLY A 34 17.71 11.79 -24.38
N LYS A 35 17.11 11.36 -23.27
CA LYS A 35 16.43 10.07 -23.11
C LYS A 35 14.91 10.15 -23.30
N ALA A 36 14.36 11.35 -23.38
CA ALA A 36 12.93 11.58 -23.61
C ALA A 36 12.70 12.79 -24.52
N GLN A 37 11.61 12.74 -25.30
CA GLN A 37 11.15 13.85 -26.14
C GLN A 37 10.04 14.61 -25.42
N LYS A 38 10.07 15.95 -25.43
CA LYS A 38 9.19 16.83 -24.64
C LYS A 38 7.70 16.57 -24.85
N GLU A 39 7.33 16.14 -26.05
CA GLU A 39 5.96 15.86 -26.48
C GLU A 39 5.30 14.74 -25.65
N HIS A 40 6.10 13.87 -25.02
CA HIS A 40 5.62 12.72 -24.24
C HIS A 40 5.45 13.02 -22.74
N ARG A 41 5.66 14.28 -22.30
CA ARG A 41 5.64 14.65 -20.88
C ARG A 41 4.37 14.22 -20.17
N ALA A 42 3.21 14.59 -20.71
CA ALA A 42 1.93 14.35 -20.06
C ALA A 42 1.66 12.85 -19.88
N GLY A 43 1.95 12.03 -20.90
CA GLY A 43 1.79 10.57 -20.83
C GLY A 43 2.73 9.95 -19.81
N PHE A 44 4.01 10.31 -19.81
CA PHE A 44 4.98 9.80 -18.84
C PHE A 44 4.59 10.12 -17.39
N VAL A 45 4.20 11.37 -17.13
CA VAL A 45 3.79 11.80 -15.79
C VAL A 45 2.55 11.03 -15.34
N GLN A 46 1.56 10.87 -16.23
CA GLN A 46 0.36 10.10 -15.94
C GLN A 46 0.69 8.63 -15.62
N ASP A 47 1.47 7.97 -16.48
CA ASP A 47 1.86 6.56 -16.31
C ASP A 47 2.62 6.35 -15.00
N LEU A 48 3.53 7.27 -14.65
CA LEU A 48 4.29 7.18 -13.41
C LEU A 48 3.41 7.36 -12.17
N MET A 49 2.44 8.28 -12.22
CA MET A 49 1.47 8.47 -11.15
C MET A 49 0.53 7.25 -10.99
N ASP A 50 0.05 6.68 -12.10
CA ASP A 50 -0.80 5.50 -12.08
C ASP A 50 -0.06 4.28 -11.53
N HIS A 51 1.21 4.11 -11.89
CA HIS A 51 2.07 3.08 -11.30
C HIS A 51 2.33 3.30 -9.80
N ALA A 52 2.50 4.55 -9.36
CA ALA A 52 2.69 4.86 -7.95
C ALA A 52 1.43 4.50 -7.12
N GLU A 53 0.24 4.84 -7.60
CA GLU A 53 -1.02 4.53 -6.91
C GLU A 53 -1.28 3.02 -6.85
N LYS A 54 -1.00 2.32 -7.95
CA LYS A 54 -1.10 0.85 -8.00
C LYS A 54 -0.14 0.20 -7.00
N ALA A 55 1.12 0.63 -6.96
CA ALA A 55 2.12 0.10 -6.03
C ALA A 55 1.72 0.33 -4.58
N LYS A 56 1.15 1.50 -4.25
CA LYS A 56 0.60 1.81 -2.94
C LYS A 56 -0.54 0.85 -2.56
N THR A 57 -1.51 0.66 -3.45
CA THR A 57 -2.66 -0.23 -3.22
C THR A 57 -2.23 -1.69 -3.03
N ASP A 58 -1.31 -2.18 -3.86
CA ASP A 58 -0.80 -3.56 -3.75
C ASP A 58 -0.06 -3.76 -2.42
N LEU A 59 0.72 -2.77 -1.98
CA LEU A 59 1.40 -2.81 -0.68
C LEU A 59 0.41 -2.81 0.48
N GLU A 60 -0.61 -1.93 0.45
CA GLU A 60 -1.67 -1.86 1.46
C GLU A 60 -2.38 -3.22 1.61
N LYS A 61 -2.65 -3.89 0.49
CA LYS A 61 -3.28 -5.22 0.49
C LYS A 61 -2.38 -6.28 1.12
N VAL A 62 -1.11 -6.35 0.71
CA VAL A 62 -0.15 -7.33 1.26
C VAL A 62 0.03 -7.14 2.76
N VAL A 63 0.15 -5.89 3.22
CA VAL A 63 0.28 -5.57 4.65
C VAL A 63 -0.98 -5.98 5.40
N SER A 64 -2.17 -5.61 4.91
CA SER A 64 -3.45 -5.97 5.53
C SER A 64 -3.60 -7.48 5.70
N GLU A 65 -3.36 -8.25 4.62
CA GLU A 65 -3.43 -9.71 4.64
C GLU A 65 -2.43 -10.32 5.64
N GLN A 66 -1.21 -9.77 5.70
CA GLN A 66 -0.18 -10.30 6.59
C GLN A 66 -0.48 -9.99 8.05
N VAL A 67 -1.06 -8.83 8.35
CA VAL A 67 -1.55 -8.46 9.68
C VAL A 67 -2.72 -9.34 10.10
N GLU A 68 -3.71 -9.53 9.23
CA GLU A 68 -4.85 -10.44 9.49
C GLU A 68 -4.37 -11.87 9.78
N LYS A 69 -3.45 -12.40 8.97
CA LYS A 69 -2.85 -13.73 9.20
C LYS A 69 -2.07 -13.81 10.50
N ALA A 70 -1.36 -12.75 10.89
CA ALA A 70 -0.62 -12.71 12.14
C ALA A 70 -1.56 -12.68 13.36
N LEU A 71 -2.62 -11.88 13.30
CA LEU A 71 -3.63 -11.78 14.35
C LEU A 71 -4.48 -13.04 14.46
N GLY A 72 -4.88 -13.65 13.35
CA GLY A 72 -5.67 -14.88 13.32
C GLY A 72 -4.94 -16.12 13.83
N LYS A 73 -3.60 -16.10 13.88
CA LYS A 73 -2.77 -17.16 14.49
C LYS A 73 -2.61 -17.02 16.00
N GLN A 74 -3.06 -15.90 16.57
CA GLN A 74 -2.93 -15.60 17.98
C GLN A 74 -4.28 -15.87 18.68
N PRO A 75 -4.30 -16.35 19.93
CA PRO A 75 -5.53 -16.62 20.67
C PRO A 75 -6.20 -15.31 21.12
N LEU A 76 -6.61 -14.49 20.16
CA LEU A 76 -7.32 -13.23 20.39
C LEU A 76 -8.80 -13.44 20.09
N ALA A 77 -9.66 -13.01 21.02
CA ALA A 77 -11.10 -13.00 20.79
C ALA A 77 -11.44 -11.99 19.69
N THR A 78 -12.14 -12.43 18.65
CA THR A 78 -12.62 -11.53 17.60
C THR A 78 -13.87 -10.77 18.05
N LYS A 79 -14.25 -9.72 17.33
CA LYS A 79 -15.53 -9.03 17.57
C LYS A 79 -16.72 -9.98 17.45
N ASP A 80 -16.64 -10.96 16.55
CA ASP A 80 -17.70 -11.94 16.35
C ASP A 80 -17.76 -12.94 17.52
N ASP A 81 -16.61 -13.30 18.10
CA ASP A 81 -16.59 -14.09 19.34
C ASP A 81 -17.28 -13.34 20.49
N ILE A 82 -17.04 -12.04 20.63
CA ILE A 82 -17.69 -11.21 21.65
C ILE A 82 -19.21 -11.15 21.42
N LYS A 83 -19.67 -10.84 20.21
CA LYS A 83 -21.10 -10.81 19.89
C LYS A 83 -21.79 -12.15 20.16
N ARG A 84 -21.11 -13.26 19.82
CA ARG A 84 -21.61 -14.62 20.09
C ARG A 84 -21.73 -14.89 21.60
N LEU A 85 -20.80 -14.36 22.41
CA LEU A 85 -20.86 -14.47 23.87
C LEU A 85 -21.95 -13.59 24.47
N GLU A 86 -22.10 -12.34 24.00
CA GLU A 86 -23.19 -11.43 24.41
C GLU A 86 -24.56 -12.05 24.15
N ALA A 87 -24.80 -12.58 22.95
CA ALA A 87 -26.07 -13.23 22.62
C ALA A 87 -26.38 -14.45 23.51
N LYS A 88 -25.35 -15.22 23.89
CA LYS A 88 -25.51 -16.34 24.84
C LYS A 88 -25.83 -15.84 26.25
N LEU A 89 -25.20 -14.75 26.68
CA LEU A 89 -25.47 -14.10 27.96
C LEU A 89 -26.91 -13.59 28.02
N ASP A 90 -27.37 -12.90 26.98
CA ASP A 90 -28.73 -12.39 26.89
C ASP A 90 -29.76 -13.53 26.98
N GLN A 91 -29.52 -14.64 26.27
CA GLN A 91 -30.38 -15.83 26.35
C GLN A 91 -30.43 -16.46 27.75
N LEU A 92 -29.31 -16.45 28.47
CA LEU A 92 -29.24 -17.01 29.83
C LEU A 92 -29.88 -16.08 30.87
N LEU A 93 -29.74 -14.75 30.69
CA LEU A 93 -30.30 -13.74 31.58
C LEU A 93 -31.77 -13.43 31.32
N ALA A 94 -32.33 -13.85 30.18
CA ALA A 94 -33.74 -13.74 29.85
C ALA A 94 -34.62 -14.85 30.49
N LYS A 95 -34.03 -15.75 31.29
CA LYS A 95 -34.72 -16.72 32.16
C LYS A 95 -34.77 -16.23 33.59
#